data_AF-A0A085YLF6-F1
#
_entry.id   AF-A0A085YLF6-F1
#
_cell.length_a   1.000
_cell.length_b   1.000
_cell.length_c   1.000
_cell.angle_alpha   90.00
_cell.angle_beta   90.00
_cell.angle_gamma   90.00
#
_symmetry.space_group_name_H-M   'P 1'
#
loop_
_entity.id
_entity.type
_entity.pdbx_description
1 polymer ?
#
loop_
_entity_poly.entity_id
_entity_poly.type
_entity_poly.pdbx_seq_one_letter_code
_entity_poly.pdbx_strand_id
1 'polypeptide(L)'
;MRLPSLSLIALSLLSASSYAVENGTPVDWSQHDDTVRLDNSTNKSLYCTATLISGRYAITAGHCVNDGGLDIMTPSNSENLPLSAQWLSPEYTDEYDRRAKDVGIVRVDNSVDYRHIQFLNIDEQSEGEPMMIRGFGGTIDSLNQADFTFSHYNYADLYYVYADTVNESHTTGGDSGAAWTINKDGSEEIFAIHRGSAMNSSTNERSTYGTTIQSVQDFITETIDGWHYPTLVDTDANGKATITIQSLHRDDVVDTAWGDNVTIVGGTCLDGLIKPFDKCTYDIESDGTQGELYLTDDEVIHINKPIENTGGDGGNNNTDNDDSGGSMGFWPLLLLGIATLRRKR
;
A
#
# COMPACT_ATOMS: atom_id res chain seq x y z
N MET A 1 -58.34 15.58 26.97
CA MET A 1 -56.96 15.18 27.35
C MET A 1 -56.13 15.16 26.08
N ARG A 2 -55.12 16.04 25.99
CA ARG A 2 -54.20 16.14 24.86
C ARG A 2 -52.96 15.31 25.21
N LEU A 3 -52.68 14.27 24.41
CA LEU A 3 -51.42 13.54 24.45
C LEU A 3 -50.36 14.35 23.67
N PRO A 4 -49.14 14.50 24.20
CA PRO A 4 -48.07 15.19 23.50
C PRO A 4 -47.41 14.25 22.46
N SER A 5 -47.13 14.84 21.30
CA SER A 5 -45.99 14.62 20.40
C SER A 5 -45.06 13.44 20.74
N LEU A 6 -45.12 12.37 19.93
CA LEU A 6 -43.94 11.55 19.64
C LEU A 6 -43.20 12.20 18.46
N SER A 7 -42.04 12.77 18.77
CA SER A 7 -41.07 13.30 17.82
C SER A 7 -40.49 12.14 17.02
N LEU A 8 -40.79 12.08 15.73
CA LEU A 8 -40.35 11.07 14.78
C LEU A 8 -39.15 11.64 14.00
N ILE A 9 -38.07 11.97 14.71
CA ILE A 9 -36.83 12.52 14.11
C ILE A 9 -35.64 12.04 14.95
N ALA A 10 -34.99 10.97 14.49
CA ALA A 10 -33.55 10.67 14.63
C ALA A 10 -33.31 9.18 14.29
N LEU A 11 -33.49 8.80 13.03
CA LEU A 11 -33.00 7.52 12.50
C LEU A 11 -32.34 7.73 11.13
N SER A 12 -31.51 8.76 11.05
CA SER A 12 -30.73 9.10 9.86
C SER A 12 -29.39 9.61 10.35
N LEU A 13 -28.38 8.72 10.41
CA LEU A 13 -26.93 8.99 10.43
C LEU A 13 -26.08 7.76 10.85
N LEU A 14 -26.58 6.54 10.68
CA LEU A 14 -25.71 5.38 10.47
C LEU A 14 -25.70 5.08 8.97
N SER A 15 -25.20 6.04 8.18
CA SER A 15 -24.63 5.70 6.89
C SER A 15 -23.43 4.82 7.21
N ALA A 16 -23.62 3.51 7.12
CA ALA A 16 -22.52 2.56 7.09
C ALA A 16 -21.64 3.01 5.92
N SER A 17 -20.50 3.62 6.22
CA SER A 17 -19.40 3.65 5.27
C SER A 17 -19.18 2.19 4.90
N SER A 18 -19.33 1.82 3.63
CA SER A 18 -18.80 0.54 3.18
C SER A 18 -17.33 0.55 3.58
N TYR A 19 -16.87 -0.41 4.37
CA TYR A 19 -15.48 -0.53 4.80
C TYR A 19 -14.72 -1.28 3.71
N ALA A 20 -13.44 -0.92 3.46
CA ALA A 20 -12.56 -1.84 2.78
C ALA A 20 -12.09 -2.89 3.72
N VAL A 21 -12.02 -4.12 3.22
CA VAL A 21 -12.23 -5.27 4.09
C VAL A 21 -13.54 -5.07 4.90
N GLU A 22 -14.61 -5.77 4.55
CA GLU A 22 -15.86 -5.68 5.32
C GLU A 22 -15.59 -6.05 6.78
N ASN A 23 -15.97 -5.21 7.75
CA ASN A 23 -15.62 -5.34 9.17
C ASN A 23 -14.09 -5.34 9.46
N GLY A 24 -13.28 -4.73 8.60
CA GLY A 24 -11.85 -4.49 8.80
C GLY A 24 -11.53 -3.39 9.80
N THR A 25 -10.25 -3.32 10.17
CA THR A 25 -9.73 -2.21 11.00
C THR A 25 -9.07 -1.18 10.09
N PRO A 26 -9.46 0.11 10.16
CA PRO A 26 -8.77 1.17 9.44
C PRO A 26 -7.30 1.26 9.86
N VAL A 27 -6.42 1.45 8.87
CA VAL A 27 -4.99 1.69 9.10
C VAL A 27 -4.60 3.05 8.52
N ASP A 28 -3.58 3.67 9.10
CA ASP A 28 -3.05 4.92 8.58
C ASP A 28 -2.27 4.63 7.29
N TRP A 29 -2.84 5.01 6.15
CA TRP A 29 -2.23 4.80 4.84
C TRP A 29 -0.85 5.48 4.72
N SER A 30 -0.61 6.59 5.42
CA SER A 30 0.70 7.23 5.41
C SER A 30 1.81 6.39 6.07
N GLN A 31 1.44 5.42 6.91
CA GLN A 31 2.38 4.48 7.55
C GLN A 31 2.59 3.19 6.72
N HIS A 32 1.84 3.04 5.63
CA HIS A 32 1.92 1.95 4.66
C HIS A 32 1.99 2.55 3.24
N ASP A 33 2.95 3.47 3.07
CA ASP A 33 3.09 4.30 1.86
C ASP A 33 3.61 3.54 0.63
N ASP A 34 3.99 2.27 0.79
CA ASP A 34 4.18 1.30 -0.29
C ASP A 34 2.87 0.73 -0.84
N THR A 35 1.78 0.73 -0.08
CA THR A 35 0.48 0.29 -0.58
C THR A 35 -0.14 1.40 -1.41
N VAL A 36 -0.54 1.10 -2.65
CA VAL A 36 -1.10 2.09 -3.58
C VAL A 36 -2.43 1.61 -4.16
N ARG A 37 -3.27 2.57 -4.56
CA ARG A 37 -4.51 2.28 -5.27
C ARG A 37 -4.26 2.39 -6.77
N LEU A 38 -4.74 1.42 -7.54
CA LEU A 38 -4.80 1.53 -8.99
C LEU A 38 -6.20 1.95 -9.40
N ASP A 39 -6.32 3.01 -10.18
CA ASP A 39 -7.58 3.67 -10.53
C ASP A 39 -7.78 3.71 -12.05
N ASN A 40 -9.04 3.84 -12.45
CA ASN A 40 -9.45 4.21 -13.81
C ASN A 40 -9.90 5.68 -13.84
N SER A 41 -9.21 6.50 -14.65
CA SER A 41 -9.47 7.93 -14.81
C SER A 41 -10.90 8.27 -15.27
N THR A 42 -11.57 7.34 -15.94
CA THR A 42 -12.92 7.50 -16.52
C THR A 42 -14.01 6.78 -15.72
N ASN A 43 -13.66 5.79 -14.91
CA ASN A 43 -14.61 4.98 -14.14
C ASN A 43 -14.09 4.72 -12.72
N LYS A 44 -14.48 5.59 -11.79
CA LYS A 44 -14.11 5.50 -10.36
C LYS A 44 -14.57 4.22 -9.65
N SER A 45 -15.43 3.41 -10.26
CA SER A 45 -15.84 2.11 -9.69
C SER A 45 -14.85 0.99 -10.07
N LEU A 46 -13.93 1.23 -11.00
CA LEU A 46 -12.87 0.30 -11.37
C LEU A 46 -11.58 0.75 -10.68
N TYR A 47 -11.23 0.02 -9.64
CA TYR A 47 -9.99 0.20 -8.91
C TYR A 47 -9.53 -1.12 -8.31
N CYS A 48 -8.23 -1.20 -8.02
CA CYS A 48 -7.59 -2.32 -7.36
C CYS A 48 -6.58 -1.81 -6.32
N THR A 49 -6.07 -2.74 -5.52
CA THR A 49 -4.95 -2.50 -4.61
C THR A 49 -3.66 -3.02 -5.26
N ALA A 50 -2.54 -2.37 -4.99
CA ALA A 50 -1.21 -2.83 -5.40
C ALA A 50 -0.17 -2.47 -4.34
N THR A 51 1.00 -3.08 -4.40
CA THR A 51 2.13 -2.76 -3.52
C THR A 51 3.34 -2.33 -4.35
N LEU A 52 3.93 -1.19 -4.01
CA LEU A 52 5.14 -0.65 -4.63
C LEU A 52 6.31 -1.59 -4.41
N ILE A 53 7.03 -1.86 -5.50
CA ILE A 53 8.28 -2.61 -5.52
C ILE A 53 9.27 -1.91 -6.45
N SER A 54 10.57 -2.00 -6.16
CA SER A 54 11.64 -1.43 -7.01
C SER A 54 11.41 0.03 -7.44
N GLY A 55 11.09 0.91 -6.48
CA GLY A 55 10.96 2.37 -6.66
C GLY A 55 9.79 2.89 -7.50
N ARG A 56 9.48 2.28 -8.64
CA ARG A 56 8.53 2.77 -9.67
C ARG A 56 7.59 1.70 -10.21
N TYR A 57 7.73 0.46 -9.76
CA TYR A 57 6.85 -0.65 -10.11
C TYR A 57 5.86 -0.87 -8.98
N ALA A 58 4.71 -1.45 -9.29
CA ALA A 58 3.81 -2.00 -8.28
C ALA A 58 3.29 -3.37 -8.72
N ILE A 59 3.25 -4.32 -7.80
CA ILE A 59 2.68 -5.65 -8.02
C ILE A 59 1.20 -5.66 -7.62
N THR A 60 0.38 -6.31 -8.43
CA THR A 60 -1.08 -6.40 -8.26
C THR A 60 -1.59 -7.71 -8.85
N ALA A 61 -2.91 -7.92 -8.86
CA ALA A 61 -3.51 -9.07 -9.50
C ALA A 61 -3.50 -8.90 -11.03
N GLY A 62 -3.23 -9.97 -11.76
CA GLY A 62 -3.19 -9.96 -13.22
C GLY A 62 -4.50 -9.47 -13.84
N HIS A 63 -5.63 -9.78 -13.21
CA HIS A 63 -6.92 -9.32 -13.68
C HIS A 63 -7.17 -7.82 -13.51
N CYS A 64 -6.51 -7.16 -12.56
CA CYS A 64 -6.55 -5.70 -12.46
C CYS A 64 -5.92 -5.06 -13.70
N VAL A 65 -4.90 -5.70 -14.27
CA VAL A 65 -4.24 -5.28 -15.51
C VAL A 65 -5.03 -5.73 -16.75
N ASN A 66 -5.45 -7.00 -16.80
CA ASN A 66 -6.06 -7.62 -17.98
C ASN A 66 -7.51 -7.19 -18.24
N ASP A 67 -8.32 -7.03 -17.19
CA ASP A 67 -9.74 -6.70 -17.33
C ASP A 67 -9.93 -5.23 -17.79
N GLY A 68 -8.82 -4.49 -17.87
CA GLY A 68 -8.66 -3.24 -18.59
C GLY A 68 -9.12 -2.01 -17.81
N GLY A 69 -8.53 -0.87 -18.17
CA GLY A 69 -9.01 0.45 -17.77
C GLY A 69 -8.33 1.06 -16.55
N LEU A 70 -7.50 0.32 -15.80
CA LEU A 70 -6.63 0.98 -14.82
C LEU A 70 -5.52 1.73 -15.56
N ASP A 71 -5.40 3.02 -15.28
CA ASP A 71 -4.48 3.95 -15.96
C ASP A 71 -3.80 4.94 -15.00
N ILE A 72 -4.15 4.90 -13.71
CA ILE A 72 -3.60 5.75 -12.67
C ILE A 72 -3.13 4.89 -11.49
N MET A 73 -1.99 5.25 -10.90
CA MET A 73 -1.54 4.85 -9.57
C MET A 73 -1.71 6.02 -8.60
N THR A 74 -2.36 5.78 -7.48
CA THR A 74 -2.60 6.77 -6.42
C THR A 74 -1.83 6.34 -5.17
N PRO A 75 -0.67 6.97 -4.88
CA PRO A 75 0.08 6.77 -3.64
C PRO A 75 -0.52 7.57 -2.46
N SER A 76 -0.05 7.30 -1.24
CA SER A 76 -0.55 7.97 -0.02
C SER A 76 -0.13 9.45 0.09
N ASN A 77 0.98 9.82 -0.54
CA ASN A 77 1.73 11.06 -0.30
C ASN A 77 1.99 11.90 -1.56
N SER A 78 1.42 11.51 -2.71
CA SER A 78 1.70 12.14 -4.00
C SER A 78 0.44 12.26 -4.86
N GLU A 79 0.54 13.05 -5.92
CA GLU A 79 -0.50 13.17 -6.93
C GLU A 79 -0.71 11.85 -7.66
N ASN A 80 -1.88 11.72 -8.29
CA ASN A 80 -2.20 10.61 -9.17
C ASN A 80 -1.15 10.50 -10.30
N LEU A 81 -0.49 9.35 -10.38
CA LEU A 81 0.57 9.06 -11.33
C LEU A 81 0.01 8.24 -12.51
N PRO A 82 0.10 8.72 -13.76
CA PRO A 82 -0.28 7.91 -14.92
C PRO A 82 0.58 6.66 -15.04
N LEU A 83 -0.05 5.52 -15.29
CA LEU A 83 0.67 4.28 -15.59
C LEU A 83 1.33 4.40 -16.96
N SER A 84 2.64 4.12 -17.03
CA SER A 84 3.39 4.14 -18.29
C SER A 84 3.60 2.76 -18.90
N ALA A 85 3.50 1.70 -18.10
CA ALA A 85 3.53 0.32 -18.60
C ALA A 85 2.80 -0.64 -17.65
N GLN A 86 2.36 -1.76 -18.22
CA GLN A 86 1.69 -2.85 -17.49
C GLN A 86 2.10 -4.19 -18.09
N TRP A 87 2.33 -5.18 -17.25
CA TRP A 87 2.69 -6.54 -17.62
C TRP A 87 1.75 -7.53 -16.94
N LEU A 88 1.39 -8.56 -17.69
CA LEU A 88 0.58 -9.66 -17.23
C LEU A 88 1.45 -10.91 -17.14
N SER A 89 1.30 -11.70 -16.06
CA SER A 89 2.04 -12.95 -15.94
C SER A 89 1.85 -13.82 -17.20
N PRO A 90 2.92 -14.41 -17.78
CA PRO A 90 2.81 -15.27 -18.96
C PRO A 90 1.85 -16.46 -18.78
N GLU A 91 1.66 -16.91 -17.54
CA GLU A 91 0.74 -17.99 -17.15
C GLU A 91 -0.50 -17.44 -16.42
N TYR A 92 -0.93 -16.21 -16.76
CA TYR A 92 -2.17 -15.62 -16.25
C TYR A 92 -3.39 -16.51 -16.54
N THR A 93 -3.42 -17.17 -17.71
CA THR A 93 -4.38 -18.23 -18.01
C THR A 93 -3.70 -19.58 -18.18
N ASP A 94 -4.40 -20.64 -17.80
CA ASP A 94 -3.99 -22.02 -18.08
C ASP A 94 -4.35 -22.45 -19.52
N GLU A 95 -4.04 -23.71 -19.86
CA GLU A 95 -4.34 -24.30 -21.18
C GLU A 95 -5.84 -24.36 -21.53
N TYR A 96 -6.73 -24.09 -20.57
CA TYR A 96 -8.19 -24.05 -20.72
C TYR A 96 -8.74 -22.61 -20.68
N ASP A 97 -7.89 -21.60 -20.78
CA ASP A 97 -8.25 -20.17 -20.71
C ASP A 97 -8.87 -19.77 -19.35
N ARG A 98 -8.55 -20.52 -18.28
CA ARG A 98 -8.98 -20.20 -16.92
C ARG A 98 -7.89 -19.42 -16.23
N ARG A 99 -8.27 -18.40 -15.47
CA ARG A 99 -7.34 -17.58 -14.69
C ARG A 99 -6.54 -18.43 -13.69
N ALA A 100 -5.22 -18.48 -13.89
CA ALA A 100 -4.22 -19.29 -13.20
C ALA A 100 -3.30 -18.42 -12.34
N LYS A 101 -2.08 -18.09 -12.79
CA LYS A 101 -1.13 -17.23 -12.05
C LYS A 101 -1.55 -15.76 -12.16
N ASP A 102 -2.54 -15.38 -11.37
CA ASP A 102 -3.22 -14.08 -11.41
C ASP A 102 -2.37 -12.96 -10.79
N VAL A 103 -1.26 -12.61 -11.44
CA VAL A 103 -0.35 -11.55 -11.02
C VAL A 103 -0.06 -10.63 -12.20
N GLY A 104 -0.01 -9.33 -11.93
CA GLY A 104 0.38 -8.29 -12.86
C GLY A 104 1.34 -7.32 -12.19
N ILE A 105 2.12 -6.63 -13.02
CA ILE A 105 3.03 -5.56 -12.59
C ILE A 105 2.65 -4.32 -13.38
N VAL A 106 2.57 -3.17 -12.72
CA VAL A 106 2.42 -1.87 -13.37
C VAL A 106 3.63 -1.00 -13.08
N ARG A 107 3.85 0.02 -13.90
CA ARG A 107 4.96 0.97 -13.74
C ARG A 107 4.50 2.39 -14.02
N VAL A 108 5.15 3.33 -13.32
CA VAL A 108 5.12 4.78 -13.59
C VAL A 108 6.49 5.25 -14.08
N ASP A 109 6.56 6.44 -14.70
CA ASP A 109 7.80 6.94 -15.30
C ASP A 109 8.87 7.33 -14.28
N ASN A 110 8.46 7.94 -13.17
CA ASN A 110 9.36 8.45 -12.13
C ASN A 110 9.31 7.55 -10.88
N SER A 111 10.40 7.53 -10.11
CA SER A 111 10.42 6.88 -8.80
C SER A 111 9.36 7.49 -7.88
N VAL A 112 8.73 6.64 -7.09
CA VAL A 112 7.77 7.01 -6.05
C VAL A 112 8.50 7.03 -4.70
N ASP A 113 8.24 8.06 -3.91
CA ASP A 113 8.80 8.21 -2.57
C ASP A 113 7.98 7.37 -1.56
N TYR A 114 8.63 6.42 -0.89
CA TYR A 114 8.04 5.60 0.16
C TYR A 114 9.09 5.09 1.15
N ARG A 115 8.67 4.88 2.41
CA ARG A 115 9.52 4.45 3.53
C ARG A 115 9.19 3.04 3.98
N HIS A 116 7.91 2.71 4.05
CA HIS A 116 7.46 1.38 4.41
C HIS A 116 7.81 0.43 3.28
N ILE A 117 8.27 -0.78 3.59
CA ILE A 117 8.60 -1.78 2.58
C ILE A 117 8.21 -3.17 3.07
N GLN A 118 7.62 -3.94 2.17
CA GLN A 118 7.28 -5.35 2.38
C GLN A 118 8.03 -6.20 1.35
N PHE A 119 8.97 -7.03 1.82
CA PHE A 119 9.81 -7.82 0.91
C PHE A 119 9.08 -9.05 0.37
N LEU A 120 9.48 -9.50 -0.82
CA LEU A 120 8.89 -10.67 -1.46
C LEU A 120 9.41 -11.96 -0.82
N ASN A 121 8.51 -12.87 -0.45
CA ASN A 121 8.82 -14.16 0.16
C ASN A 121 8.49 -15.30 -0.79
N ILE A 122 9.49 -16.14 -1.07
CA ILE A 122 9.36 -17.32 -1.94
C ILE A 122 9.33 -18.63 -1.13
N ASP A 123 9.37 -18.54 0.19
CA ASP A 123 9.30 -19.70 1.07
C ASP A 123 7.87 -20.26 1.15
N GLU A 124 7.78 -21.55 1.45
CA GLU A 124 6.50 -22.18 1.75
C GLU A 124 5.95 -21.71 3.09
N GLN A 125 4.63 -21.54 3.16
CA GLN A 125 3.91 -21.09 4.34
C GLN A 125 3.29 -22.27 5.09
N SER A 126 3.19 -22.14 6.40
CA SER A 126 2.65 -23.19 7.26
C SER A 126 1.16 -22.96 7.54
N GLU A 127 0.36 -24.03 7.52
CA GLU A 127 -1.05 -23.97 7.92
C GLU A 127 -1.19 -23.36 9.33
N GLY A 128 -2.14 -22.44 9.47
CA GLY A 128 -2.40 -21.69 10.69
C GLY A 128 -1.50 -20.46 10.91
N GLU A 129 -0.55 -20.18 10.00
CA GLU A 129 0.32 -19.01 10.10
C GLU A 129 -0.51 -17.70 10.04
N PRO A 130 -0.39 -16.81 11.05
CA PRO A 130 -1.09 -15.54 11.04
C PRO A 130 -0.62 -14.66 9.89
N MET A 131 -1.57 -14.06 9.18
CA MET A 131 -1.29 -13.19 8.06
C MET A 131 -2.31 -12.06 7.99
N MET A 132 -1.99 -11.04 7.21
CA MET A 132 -2.83 -9.86 7.03
C MET A 132 -3.01 -9.56 5.55
N ILE A 133 -4.14 -8.95 5.22
CA ILE A 133 -4.41 -8.37 3.90
C ILE A 133 -4.86 -6.94 4.10
N ARG A 134 -4.22 -6.00 3.40
CA ARG A 134 -4.58 -4.58 3.42
C ARG A 134 -5.04 -4.13 2.05
N GLY A 135 -6.16 -3.43 1.97
CA GLY A 135 -6.72 -2.98 0.69
C GLY A 135 -7.74 -1.85 0.80
N PHE A 136 -8.11 -1.33 -0.38
CA PHE A 136 -9.04 -0.22 -0.57
C PHE A 136 -10.45 -0.66 -0.99
N GLY A 137 -10.70 -1.95 -1.14
CA GLY A 137 -11.93 -2.47 -1.72
C GLY A 137 -13.16 -2.15 -0.90
N GLY A 138 -14.02 -1.24 -1.32
CA GLY A 138 -15.20 -0.80 -0.55
C GLY A 138 -14.99 0.54 0.16
N THR A 139 -13.74 0.95 0.37
CA THR A 139 -13.35 2.31 0.78
C THR A 139 -12.23 2.83 -0.08
N ILE A 140 -12.61 3.48 -1.17
CA ILE A 140 -11.68 4.10 -2.11
C ILE A 140 -10.63 4.96 -1.38
N ASP A 141 -11.02 5.78 -0.40
CA ASP A 141 -10.12 6.74 0.25
C ASP A 141 -9.60 6.31 1.64
N SER A 142 -9.74 5.03 2.02
CA SER A 142 -9.17 4.55 3.28
C SER A 142 -8.60 3.15 3.14
N LEU A 143 -7.34 2.98 3.56
CA LEU A 143 -6.74 1.67 3.69
C LEU A 143 -7.27 0.97 4.94
N ASN A 144 -7.62 -0.29 4.81
CA ASN A 144 -8.08 -1.12 5.92
C ASN A 144 -7.37 -2.47 5.90
N GLN A 145 -7.38 -3.14 7.05
CA GLN A 145 -6.78 -4.44 7.27
C GLN A 145 -7.82 -5.48 7.70
N ALA A 146 -7.69 -6.70 7.18
CA ALA A 146 -8.22 -7.92 7.80
C ALA A 146 -7.09 -8.84 8.21
N ASP A 147 -7.34 -9.56 9.30
CA ASP A 147 -6.49 -10.63 9.78
C ASP A 147 -7.04 -11.98 9.27
N PHE A 148 -6.12 -12.86 8.90
CA PHE A 148 -6.41 -14.21 8.41
C PHE A 148 -5.39 -15.19 8.99
N THR A 149 -5.64 -16.48 8.78
CA THR A 149 -4.60 -17.51 8.89
C THR A 149 -4.41 -18.18 7.54
N PHE A 150 -3.16 -18.47 7.18
CA PHE A 150 -2.86 -19.31 6.03
C PHE A 150 -3.53 -20.67 6.20
N SER A 151 -4.27 -21.12 5.20
CA SER A 151 -4.98 -22.39 5.26
C SER A 151 -4.16 -23.48 4.57
N HIS A 152 -4.07 -23.44 3.24
CA HIS A 152 -3.38 -24.46 2.46
C HIS A 152 -3.11 -24.01 1.02
N TYR A 153 -2.20 -24.73 0.37
CA TYR A 153 -2.03 -24.73 -1.08
C TYR A 153 -3.08 -25.60 -1.75
N ASN A 154 -3.54 -25.21 -2.94
CA ASN A 154 -4.37 -26.09 -3.76
C ASN A 154 -3.60 -27.36 -4.13
N TYR A 155 -4.27 -28.51 -4.04
CA TYR A 155 -3.63 -29.82 -4.23
C TYR A 155 -3.12 -30.09 -5.66
N ALA A 156 -3.72 -29.46 -6.68
CA ALA A 156 -3.33 -29.63 -8.07
C ALA A 156 -2.46 -28.48 -8.56
N ASP A 157 -2.84 -27.26 -8.14
CA ASP A 157 -2.29 -26.02 -8.66
C ASP A 157 -1.59 -25.25 -7.53
N LEU A 158 -0.36 -25.63 -7.19
CA LEU A 158 0.38 -25.07 -6.03
C LEU A 158 0.65 -23.55 -6.09
N TYR A 159 0.39 -22.90 -7.23
CA TYR A 159 0.39 -21.44 -7.31
C TYR A 159 -0.81 -20.80 -6.61
N TYR A 160 -1.85 -21.59 -6.31
CA TYR A 160 -3.11 -21.15 -5.73
C TYR A 160 -3.15 -21.47 -4.23
N VAL A 161 -3.44 -20.47 -3.42
CA VAL A 161 -3.47 -20.60 -1.95
C VAL A 161 -4.78 -20.10 -1.36
N TYR A 162 -5.09 -20.61 -0.17
CA TYR A 162 -6.30 -20.30 0.57
C TYR A 162 -6.00 -19.77 1.97
N ALA A 163 -6.95 -18.99 2.48
CA ALA A 163 -6.91 -18.35 3.77
C ALA A 163 -8.23 -18.52 4.51
N ASP A 164 -8.12 -18.70 5.82
CA ASP A 164 -9.25 -18.76 6.73
C ASP A 164 -9.45 -17.40 7.42
N THR A 165 -10.70 -16.93 7.47
CA THR A 165 -11.07 -15.71 8.21
C THR A 165 -10.95 -15.97 9.71
N VAL A 166 -10.30 -15.07 10.46
CA VAL A 166 -10.21 -15.22 11.94
C VAL A 166 -11.43 -14.67 12.67
N ASN A 167 -12.20 -13.79 12.02
CA ASN A 167 -13.41 -13.17 12.53
C ASN A 167 -14.34 -12.81 11.35
N GLU A 168 -15.34 -11.93 11.55
CA GLU A 168 -16.26 -11.52 10.48
C GLU A 168 -15.62 -10.60 9.44
N SER A 169 -14.35 -10.23 9.62
CA SER A 169 -13.59 -9.39 8.71
C SER A 169 -13.18 -10.15 7.46
N HIS A 170 -13.39 -9.56 6.28
CA HIS A 170 -13.02 -10.20 5.03
C HIS A 170 -12.80 -9.22 3.87
N THR A 171 -12.05 -9.63 2.85
CA THR A 171 -11.86 -8.82 1.64
C THR A 171 -13.14 -8.71 0.80
N THR A 172 -13.18 -7.69 -0.06
CA THR A 172 -14.29 -7.40 -0.98
C THR A 172 -13.76 -6.79 -2.29
N GLY A 173 -14.68 -6.39 -3.18
CA GLY A 173 -14.32 -5.82 -4.49
C GLY A 173 -13.45 -4.57 -4.36
N GLY A 174 -12.31 -4.54 -5.06
CA GLY A 174 -11.27 -3.50 -5.00
C GLY A 174 -10.07 -3.85 -4.12
N ASP A 175 -10.16 -4.91 -3.30
CA ASP A 175 -8.99 -5.48 -2.59
C ASP A 175 -8.14 -6.37 -3.51
N SER A 176 -8.62 -6.68 -4.71
CA SER A 176 -7.86 -7.40 -5.73
C SER A 176 -6.46 -6.80 -5.90
N GLY A 177 -5.45 -7.65 -5.86
CA GLY A 177 -4.04 -7.25 -5.96
C GLY A 177 -3.37 -6.86 -4.64
N ALA A 178 -4.12 -6.80 -3.53
CA ALA A 178 -3.55 -6.59 -2.21
C ALA A 178 -2.51 -7.68 -1.85
N ALA A 179 -1.43 -7.28 -1.19
CA ALA A 179 -0.44 -8.20 -0.65
C ALA A 179 -1.01 -9.04 0.50
N TRP A 180 -0.66 -10.32 0.52
CA TRP A 180 -0.81 -11.18 1.70
C TRP A 180 0.51 -11.17 2.44
N THR A 181 0.49 -10.64 3.67
CA THR A 181 1.71 -10.47 4.45
C THR A 181 1.73 -11.31 5.71
N ILE A 182 2.91 -11.86 5.99
CA ILE A 182 3.27 -12.50 7.26
C ILE A 182 4.29 -11.62 7.98
N ASN A 183 4.42 -11.79 9.29
CA ASN A 183 5.54 -11.20 10.03
C ASN A 183 6.64 -12.25 10.19
N LYS A 184 7.78 -12.03 9.55
CA LYS A 184 8.96 -12.91 9.64
C LYS A 184 10.15 -12.09 10.12
N ASP A 185 10.74 -12.54 11.23
CA ASP A 185 11.90 -11.91 11.88
C ASP A 185 11.73 -10.40 12.14
N GLY A 186 10.50 -9.96 12.41
CA GLY A 186 10.17 -8.55 12.69
C GLY A 186 9.94 -7.69 11.45
N SER A 187 9.97 -8.27 10.25
CA SER A 187 9.62 -7.61 8.98
C SER A 187 8.35 -8.19 8.37
N GLU A 188 7.54 -7.35 7.72
CA GLU A 188 6.42 -7.84 6.93
C GLU A 188 6.92 -8.33 5.57
N GLU A 189 6.51 -9.54 5.19
CA GLU A 189 6.89 -10.12 3.90
C GLU A 189 5.65 -10.56 3.10
N ILE A 190 5.65 -10.28 1.80
CA ILE A 190 4.60 -10.64 0.85
C ILE A 190 4.85 -12.03 0.32
N PHE A 191 3.98 -12.99 0.60
CA PHE A 191 4.10 -14.34 0.06
C PHE A 191 3.06 -14.67 -1.02
N ALA A 192 1.97 -13.88 -1.11
CA ALA A 192 0.95 -14.03 -2.12
C ALA A 192 0.26 -12.71 -2.49
N ILE A 193 -0.37 -12.70 -3.66
CA ILE A 193 -1.18 -11.59 -4.18
C ILE A 193 -2.65 -11.98 -4.15
N HIS A 194 -3.49 -11.12 -3.60
CA HIS A 194 -4.91 -11.38 -3.43
C HIS A 194 -5.64 -11.43 -4.77
N ARG A 195 -6.35 -12.55 -5.01
CA ARG A 195 -7.21 -12.71 -6.19
C ARG A 195 -8.66 -12.41 -5.88
N GLY A 196 -9.17 -12.84 -4.74
CA GLY A 196 -10.55 -12.61 -4.36
C GLY A 196 -11.03 -13.43 -3.18
N SER A 197 -12.30 -13.21 -2.84
CA SER A 197 -13.00 -13.94 -1.78
C SER A 197 -14.44 -14.20 -2.18
N ALA A 198 -14.97 -15.38 -1.82
CA ALA A 198 -16.34 -15.77 -2.14
C ALA A 198 -16.99 -16.51 -0.96
N MET A 199 -18.23 -16.12 -0.64
CA MET A 199 -19.05 -16.79 0.35
C MET A 199 -19.73 -18.02 -0.26
N ASN A 200 -19.52 -19.19 0.32
CA ASN A 200 -20.28 -20.38 0.02
C ASN A 200 -21.58 -20.37 0.84
N SER A 201 -22.69 -20.05 0.19
CA SER A 201 -24.01 -19.97 0.85
C SER A 201 -24.52 -21.32 1.39
N SER A 202 -23.96 -22.44 0.94
CA SER A 202 -24.37 -23.78 1.39
C SER A 202 -23.64 -24.23 2.65
N THR A 203 -22.37 -23.88 2.80
CA THR A 203 -21.57 -24.20 4.00
C THR A 203 -21.52 -23.02 4.99
N ASN A 204 -21.94 -21.84 4.55
CA ASN A 204 -21.78 -20.58 5.28
C ASN A 204 -20.31 -20.28 5.63
N GLU A 205 -19.40 -20.70 4.75
CA GLU A 205 -17.96 -20.47 4.87
C GLU A 205 -17.50 -19.56 3.73
N ARG A 206 -16.56 -18.68 4.04
CA ARG A 206 -15.95 -17.78 3.06
C ARG A 206 -14.60 -18.34 2.64
N SER A 207 -14.41 -18.53 1.34
CA SER A 207 -13.12 -18.88 0.77
C SER A 207 -12.40 -17.60 0.32
N THR A 208 -11.21 -17.38 0.86
CA THR A 208 -10.32 -16.27 0.47
C THR A 208 -9.07 -16.88 -0.17
N TYR A 209 -8.66 -16.36 -1.32
CA TYR A 209 -7.64 -17.01 -2.14
C TYR A 209 -6.73 -16.03 -2.89
N GLY A 210 -5.53 -16.50 -3.23
CA GLY A 210 -4.47 -15.70 -3.84
C GLY A 210 -3.51 -16.52 -4.69
N THR A 211 -2.56 -15.83 -5.31
CA THR A 211 -1.48 -16.41 -6.13
C THR A 211 -0.15 -16.22 -5.42
N THR A 212 0.66 -17.27 -5.28
CA THR A 212 1.93 -17.19 -4.52
C THR A 212 3.03 -16.48 -5.30
N ILE A 213 3.85 -15.71 -4.60
CA ILE A 213 5.05 -15.06 -5.17
C ILE A 213 6.02 -16.13 -5.70
N GLN A 214 6.20 -17.23 -4.95
CA GLN A 214 7.02 -18.37 -5.35
C GLN A 214 6.69 -18.87 -6.77
N SER A 215 5.43 -18.84 -7.19
CA SER A 215 5.00 -19.34 -8.49
C SER A 215 5.27 -18.38 -9.67
N VAL A 216 5.60 -17.12 -9.40
CA VAL A 216 5.78 -16.05 -10.41
C VAL A 216 7.16 -15.39 -10.34
N GLN A 217 8.15 -16.06 -9.76
CA GLN A 217 9.52 -15.55 -9.59
C GLN A 217 10.15 -15.10 -10.92
N ASP A 218 10.09 -15.94 -11.94
CA ASP A 218 10.65 -15.63 -13.26
C ASP A 218 9.96 -14.40 -13.87
N PHE A 219 8.62 -14.31 -13.75
CA PHE A 219 7.88 -13.15 -14.22
C PHE A 219 8.32 -11.85 -13.52
N ILE A 220 8.52 -11.88 -12.21
CA ILE A 220 8.96 -10.71 -11.44
C ILE A 220 10.38 -10.30 -11.86
N THR A 221 11.30 -11.26 -11.88
CA THR A 221 12.73 -11.00 -12.14
C THR A 221 12.99 -10.62 -13.59
N GLU A 222 12.27 -11.19 -14.57
CA GLU A 222 12.37 -10.79 -15.98
C GLU A 222 11.74 -9.42 -16.27
N THR A 223 10.76 -8.99 -15.47
CA THR A 223 10.08 -7.70 -15.65
C THR A 223 10.84 -6.55 -15.02
N ILE A 224 11.44 -6.78 -13.85
CA ILE A 224 12.09 -5.73 -13.05
C ILE A 224 13.60 -5.72 -13.28
N ASP A 225 14.24 -6.88 -13.16
CA ASP A 225 15.69 -7.07 -13.26
C ASP A 225 16.50 -5.97 -12.53
N GLY A 226 16.23 -5.81 -11.23
CA GLY A 226 16.74 -4.69 -10.43
C GLY A 226 16.61 -4.91 -8.92
N TRP A 227 16.81 -3.85 -8.14
CA TRP A 227 16.70 -3.86 -6.68
C TRP A 227 15.28 -3.52 -6.22
N HIS A 228 14.85 -4.14 -5.12
CA HIS A 228 13.69 -3.72 -4.33
C HIS A 228 14.15 -3.17 -2.98
N TYR A 229 13.80 -1.92 -2.71
CA TYR A 229 14.37 -1.11 -1.64
C TYR A 229 13.42 0.02 -1.25
N PRO A 230 13.50 0.57 -0.02
CA PRO A 230 12.78 1.79 0.33
C PRO A 230 13.42 2.99 -0.37
N THR A 231 12.64 3.87 -0.98
CA THR A 231 13.19 5.04 -1.70
C THR A 231 13.53 6.20 -0.77
N LEU A 232 12.98 6.21 0.44
CA LEU A 232 13.26 7.19 1.48
C LEU A 232 13.74 6.53 2.77
N VAL A 233 14.86 7.00 3.33
CA VAL A 233 15.38 6.56 4.64
C VAL A 233 15.83 7.77 5.45
N ASP A 234 15.54 7.76 6.75
CA ASP A 234 16.08 8.75 7.69
C ASP A 234 17.16 8.10 8.56
N THR A 235 18.23 8.84 8.82
CA THR A 235 19.26 8.43 9.77
C THR A 235 18.84 8.74 11.21
N ASP A 236 19.37 7.97 12.15
CA ASP A 236 19.20 8.23 13.58
C ASP A 236 19.89 9.54 14.03
N ALA A 237 19.77 9.87 15.32
CA ALA A 237 20.36 11.08 15.89
C ALA A 237 21.91 11.15 15.82
N ASN A 238 22.57 10.04 15.48
CA ASN A 238 24.02 9.95 15.27
C ASN A 238 24.39 9.90 13.78
N GLY A 239 23.42 10.10 12.88
CA GLY A 239 23.63 10.04 11.44
C GLY A 239 23.77 8.63 10.90
N LYS A 240 23.27 7.60 11.58
CA LYS A 240 23.38 6.18 11.17
C LYS A 240 22.07 5.60 10.68
N ALA A 241 22.13 4.71 9.70
CA ALA A 241 21.00 3.85 9.32
C ALA A 241 21.49 2.48 8.84
N THR A 242 20.67 1.45 9.03
CA THR A 242 20.81 0.15 8.37
C THR A 242 19.65 0.01 7.38
N ILE A 243 19.97 -0.16 6.11
CA ILE A 243 19.00 -0.24 5.02
C ILE A 243 18.99 -1.66 4.51
N THR A 244 17.81 -2.29 4.46
CA THR A 244 17.63 -3.62 3.86
C THR A 244 17.14 -3.46 2.43
N ILE A 245 17.70 -4.22 1.51
CA ILE A 245 17.27 -4.32 0.12
C ILE A 245 17.12 -5.79 -0.28
N GLN A 246 16.39 -6.03 -1.36
CA GLN A 246 16.18 -7.37 -1.93
C GLN A 246 16.54 -7.36 -3.42
N SER A 247 17.24 -8.40 -3.87
CA SER A 247 17.51 -8.57 -5.30
C SER A 247 16.29 -9.11 -6.02
N LEU A 248 15.82 -8.41 -7.05
CA LEU A 248 14.86 -8.91 -8.04
C LEU A 248 15.52 -9.08 -9.41
N HIS A 249 16.85 -9.22 -9.44
CA HIS A 249 17.60 -9.55 -10.65
C HIS A 249 17.32 -10.98 -11.09
N ARG A 250 17.45 -11.25 -12.39
CA ARG A 250 17.33 -12.61 -12.92
C ARG A 250 18.52 -13.49 -12.52
N ASP A 251 19.71 -12.91 -12.51
CA ASP A 251 20.98 -13.59 -12.27
C ASP A 251 21.60 -13.13 -10.94
N ASP A 252 22.58 -13.88 -10.41
CA ASP A 252 23.33 -13.46 -9.22
C ASP A 252 24.07 -12.13 -9.50
N VAL A 253 24.00 -11.20 -8.55
CA VAL A 253 24.65 -9.89 -8.64
C VAL A 253 25.65 -9.67 -7.50
N VAL A 254 26.48 -8.64 -7.63
CA VAL A 254 27.38 -8.18 -6.58
C VAL A 254 27.09 -6.71 -6.28
N ASP A 255 27.50 -6.25 -5.10
CA ASP A 255 27.41 -4.85 -4.74
C ASP A 255 28.13 -3.93 -5.73
N THR A 256 27.44 -2.86 -6.12
CA THR A 256 27.98 -1.75 -6.92
C THR A 256 27.64 -0.39 -6.33
N ALA A 257 27.11 -0.33 -5.10
CA ALA A 257 26.52 0.89 -4.55
C ALA A 257 27.55 1.96 -4.19
N TRP A 258 27.13 3.23 -4.24
CA TRP A 258 27.93 4.37 -3.79
C TRP A 258 27.05 5.45 -3.17
N GLY A 259 27.64 6.29 -2.32
CA GLY A 259 26.93 7.40 -1.68
C GLY A 259 27.33 8.76 -2.24
N ASP A 260 26.36 9.68 -2.28
CA ASP A 260 26.59 11.13 -2.31
C ASP A 260 26.14 11.74 -0.98
N ASN A 261 27.05 12.43 -0.30
CA ASN A 261 26.86 12.92 1.07
C ASN A 261 26.45 11.84 2.10
N VAL A 262 26.79 10.59 1.79
CA VAL A 262 26.55 9.39 2.59
C VAL A 262 27.77 8.48 2.44
N THR A 263 28.18 7.84 3.53
CA THR A 263 29.29 6.85 3.52
C THR A 263 28.74 5.47 3.86
N ILE A 264 29.01 4.48 3.01
CA ILE A 264 28.77 3.07 3.33
C ILE A 264 29.89 2.60 4.25
N VAL A 265 29.54 2.18 5.47
CA VAL A 265 30.49 1.77 6.51
C VAL A 265 30.48 0.26 6.80
N GLY A 266 29.50 -0.46 6.24
CA GLY A 266 29.35 -1.90 6.43
C GLY A 266 28.07 -2.43 5.79
N GLY A 267 27.60 -3.57 6.30
CA GLY A 267 26.43 -4.27 5.81
C GLY A 267 26.76 -5.54 5.04
N THR A 268 25.74 -6.39 4.88
CA THR A 268 25.88 -7.73 4.29
C THR A 268 25.89 -7.73 2.76
N CYS A 269 25.49 -6.63 2.09
CA CYS A 269 25.59 -6.54 0.64
C CYS A 269 27.06 -6.59 0.16
N LEU A 270 28.01 -6.24 1.03
CA LEU A 270 29.45 -6.27 0.76
C LEU A 270 30.04 -7.69 0.79
N ASP A 271 29.27 -8.70 1.24
CA ASP A 271 29.77 -10.06 1.53
C ASP A 271 29.79 -11.01 0.30
N GLY A 272 29.65 -10.47 -0.92
CA GLY A 272 29.87 -11.21 -2.16
C GLY A 272 28.65 -11.27 -3.08
N LEU A 273 28.32 -12.47 -3.57
CA LEU A 273 27.23 -12.70 -4.50
C LEU A 273 25.88 -12.68 -3.77
N ILE A 274 24.91 -11.97 -4.34
CA ILE A 274 23.54 -11.82 -3.86
C ILE A 274 22.63 -12.49 -4.91
N LYS A 275 21.88 -13.50 -4.50
CA LYS A 275 21.03 -14.27 -5.41
C LYS A 275 19.67 -13.60 -5.62
N PRO A 276 18.89 -13.99 -6.64
CA PRO A 276 17.50 -13.57 -6.76
C PRO A 276 16.71 -13.84 -5.48
N PHE A 277 15.91 -12.87 -5.05
CA PHE A 277 15.12 -12.81 -3.81
C PHE A 277 15.91 -12.78 -2.49
N ASP A 278 17.24 -12.91 -2.52
CA ASP A 278 18.05 -12.70 -1.32
C ASP A 278 17.96 -11.24 -0.86
N LYS A 279 17.96 -11.08 0.45
CA LYS A 279 18.04 -9.79 1.13
C LYS A 279 19.45 -9.54 1.62
N CYS A 280 19.89 -8.29 1.52
CA CYS A 280 21.14 -7.84 2.11
C CYS A 280 20.96 -6.44 2.70
N THR A 281 21.96 -5.98 3.46
CA THR A 281 21.93 -4.70 4.16
C THR A 281 23.10 -3.81 3.80
N TYR A 282 22.87 -2.49 3.84
CA TYR A 282 23.90 -1.47 3.94
C TYR A 282 23.83 -0.78 5.29
N ASP A 283 24.98 -0.66 5.96
CA ASP A 283 25.12 0.24 7.10
C ASP A 283 25.74 1.54 6.60
N ILE A 284 25.08 2.66 6.84
CA ILE A 284 25.48 3.99 6.35
C ILE A 284 25.72 4.99 7.48
N GLU A 285 26.59 5.96 7.22
CA GLU A 285 26.80 7.17 8.01
C GLU A 285 26.58 8.42 7.16
N SER A 286 25.92 9.42 7.72
CA SER A 286 25.69 10.76 7.16
C SER A 286 25.97 11.81 8.23
N ASP A 287 26.20 13.06 7.84
CA ASP A 287 26.29 14.20 8.76
C ASP A 287 24.91 14.69 9.26
N GLY A 288 23.83 14.00 8.85
CA GLY A 288 22.45 14.32 9.19
C GLY A 288 21.77 15.27 8.20
N THR A 289 22.48 15.72 7.17
CA THR A 289 21.89 16.46 6.04
C THR A 289 21.39 15.52 4.96
N GLN A 290 20.73 16.07 3.93
CA GLN A 290 20.22 15.30 2.81
C GLN A 290 21.37 14.65 2.02
N GLY A 291 21.21 13.39 1.67
CA GLY A 291 22.15 12.66 0.83
C GLY A 291 21.46 11.57 0.03
N GLU A 292 22.24 10.79 -0.71
CA GLU A 292 21.74 9.77 -1.61
C GLU A 292 22.62 8.52 -1.54
N LEU A 293 21.99 7.35 -1.51
CA LEU A 293 22.64 6.06 -1.72
C LEU A 293 22.16 5.51 -3.07
N TYR A 294 23.09 5.37 -3.99
CA TYR A 294 22.87 4.83 -5.33
C TYR A 294 23.15 3.33 -5.29
N LEU A 295 22.16 2.51 -5.63
CA LEU A 295 22.33 1.07 -5.86
C LEU A 295 22.80 0.83 -7.30
N THR A 296 22.26 1.63 -8.23
CA THR A 296 22.69 1.82 -9.61
C THR A 296 22.49 3.30 -9.99
N ASP A 297 22.77 3.69 -11.24
CA ASP A 297 22.57 5.06 -11.71
C ASP A 297 21.09 5.52 -11.63
N ASP A 298 20.15 4.57 -11.73
CA ASP A 298 18.70 4.84 -11.79
C ASP A 298 17.92 4.36 -10.55
N GLU A 299 18.63 3.77 -9.58
CA GLU A 299 18.04 3.21 -8.35
C GLU A 299 18.64 3.90 -7.14
N VAL A 300 17.92 4.89 -6.63
CA VAL A 300 18.42 5.83 -5.62
C VAL A 300 17.54 5.76 -4.37
N ILE A 301 18.21 5.71 -3.21
CA ILE A 301 17.61 5.88 -1.90
C ILE A 301 17.97 7.28 -1.41
N HIS A 302 16.97 8.14 -1.22
CA HIS A 302 17.20 9.46 -0.66
C HIS A 302 17.26 9.38 0.87
N ILE A 303 18.35 9.91 1.42
CA ILE A 303 18.65 9.93 2.85
C ILE A 303 18.29 11.30 3.41
N ASN A 304 17.51 11.33 4.49
CA ASN A 304 17.07 12.55 5.18
C ASN A 304 16.38 13.58 4.25
N LYS A 305 15.69 13.10 3.21
CA LYS A 305 14.93 13.99 2.31
C LYS A 305 13.81 14.68 3.09
N PRO A 306 13.71 16.02 3.04
CA PRO A 306 12.61 16.72 3.68
C PRO A 306 11.26 16.25 3.12
N ILE A 307 10.27 16.10 4.00
CA ILE A 307 8.89 15.84 3.58
C ILE A 307 8.37 17.14 2.95
N GLU A 308 8.04 17.11 1.66
CA GLU A 308 7.36 18.24 1.03
C GLU A 308 5.95 18.35 1.63
N ASN A 309 5.73 19.37 2.44
CA ASN A 309 4.38 19.72 2.86
C ASN A 309 3.66 20.32 1.64
N THR A 310 2.87 19.53 0.92
CA THR A 310 1.86 20.04 -0.02
C THR A 310 0.68 20.64 0.76
N GLY A 311 0.97 21.58 1.66
CA GLY A 311 0.01 22.51 2.23
C GLY A 311 0.03 23.76 1.37
N GLY A 312 -1.07 24.07 0.71
CA GLY A 312 -1.20 25.27 -0.12
C GLY A 312 -0.92 26.54 0.67
N ASP A 313 0.30 27.05 0.55
CA ASP A 313 0.61 28.42 0.94
C ASP A 313 0.20 29.33 -0.22
N GLY A 314 -1.05 29.82 -0.13
CA GLY A 314 -1.49 30.97 -0.89
C GLY A 314 -0.62 32.14 -0.49
N GLY A 315 0.43 32.37 -1.28
CA GLY A 315 1.44 33.37 -0.99
C GLY A 315 0.84 34.74 -0.66
N ASN A 316 1.41 35.37 0.35
CA ASN A 316 1.53 36.81 0.35
C ASN A 316 2.86 37.22 0.99
N ASN A 317 3.84 37.48 0.14
CA ASN A 317 4.97 38.33 0.50
C ASN A 317 4.44 39.71 0.88
N ASN A 318 4.59 40.10 2.15
CA ASN A 318 5.08 41.44 2.42
C ASN A 318 5.71 41.54 3.80
N THR A 319 6.96 42.00 3.78
CA THR A 319 7.63 42.71 4.85
C THR A 319 6.73 43.77 5.46
N ASP A 320 6.54 43.75 6.78
CA ASP A 320 6.97 44.83 7.68
C ASP A 320 6.42 44.59 9.10
N ASN A 321 7.27 44.89 10.08
CA ASN A 321 6.90 45.02 11.48
C ASN A 321 5.78 46.06 11.62
N ASP A 322 4.72 45.74 12.36
CA ASP A 322 4.19 46.63 13.39
C ASP A 322 3.10 45.97 14.25
N ASP A 323 3.07 46.43 15.49
CA ASP A 323 2.19 46.08 16.60
C ASP A 323 0.68 46.23 16.32
N SER A 324 -0.10 45.58 17.19
CA SER A 324 -1.49 45.91 17.56
C SER A 324 -2.62 45.51 16.59
N GLY A 325 -3.46 44.56 17.04
CA GLY A 325 -4.86 44.51 16.61
C GLY A 325 -5.58 43.19 16.89
N GLY A 326 -6.16 43.04 18.08
CA GLY A 326 -7.12 41.97 18.36
C GLY A 326 -8.44 42.17 17.60
N SER A 327 -9.02 41.08 17.10
CA SER A 327 -10.42 41.05 16.62
C SER A 327 -11.01 39.64 16.60
N MET A 328 -11.73 39.34 17.69
CA MET A 328 -13.06 38.71 17.76
C MET A 328 -13.35 37.45 16.93
N GLY A 329 -13.44 36.33 17.65
CA GLY A 329 -13.92 35.04 17.17
C GLY A 329 -15.40 35.03 16.77
N PHE A 330 -15.67 34.21 15.76
CA PHE A 330 -16.94 34.02 15.08
C PHE A 330 -17.87 33.06 15.84
N TRP A 331 -18.39 33.48 17.00
CA TRP A 331 -19.42 32.71 17.72
C TRP A 331 -20.39 33.60 18.52
N PRO A 332 -21.35 34.28 17.85
CA PRO A 332 -22.74 34.10 18.30
C PRO A 332 -23.77 34.39 17.19
N LEU A 333 -24.22 33.38 16.45
CA LEU A 333 -25.42 33.49 15.59
C LEU A 333 -26.52 32.48 15.93
N LEU A 334 -26.40 31.78 17.07
CA LEU A 334 -27.34 30.72 17.47
C LEU A 334 -28.32 31.09 18.59
N LEU A 335 -28.39 32.36 19.04
CA LEU A 335 -29.26 32.76 20.15
C LEU A 335 -30.26 33.89 19.86
N LEU A 336 -30.61 34.13 18.58
CA LEU A 336 -31.62 35.13 18.19
C LEU A 336 -32.92 34.54 17.60
N GLY A 337 -33.20 33.26 17.83
CA GLY A 337 -34.39 32.57 17.28
C GLY A 337 -35.55 32.27 18.24
N ILE A 338 -35.43 32.51 19.56
CA ILE A 338 -36.42 32.00 20.56
C ILE A 338 -37.10 33.11 21.40
N ALA A 339 -36.96 34.40 21.04
CA ALA A 339 -37.47 35.50 21.87
C ALA A 339 -38.67 36.30 21.32
N THR A 340 -39.38 35.85 20.27
CA THR A 340 -40.52 36.63 19.70
C THR A 340 -41.80 35.84 19.39
N LEU A 341 -42.05 34.71 20.06
CA LEU A 341 -43.37 34.07 20.04
C LEU A 341 -43.87 33.76 21.45
N ARG A 342 -44.13 34.82 22.22
CA ARG A 342 -45.11 34.80 23.31
C ARG A 342 -45.67 36.19 23.57
N ARG A 343 -47.02 36.25 23.54
CA ARG A 343 -47.97 37.39 23.75
C ARG A 343 -48.31 38.18 22.47
N LYS A 344 -49.55 38.23 21.99
CA LYS A 344 -50.88 37.83 22.50
C LYS A 344 -51.85 37.67 21.31
N ARG A 345 -52.55 36.54 21.24
CA ARG A 345 -54.01 36.47 21.32
C ARG A 345 -54.46 35.04 21.59
#